data_AF-A0A841IP83-F1
#
_entry.id   AF-A0A841IP83-F1
#
_cell.length_a   1.000
_cell.length_b   1.000
_cell.length_c   1.000
_cell.angle_alpha   90.00
_cell.angle_beta   90.00
_cell.angle_gamma   90.00
#
_symmetry.space_group_name_H-M   'P 1'
#
loop_
_entity.id
_entity.type
_entity.pdbx_description
1 polymer ?
#
loop_
_entity_poly.entity_id
_entity_poly.type
_entity_poly.pdbx_seq_one_letter_code
_entity_poly.pdbx_strand_id
1 'polypeptide(L)'
;MRETTALIAGQAPTLAQGLRRARRKGWGYVIIDGTLIACDRVAVDCPFYSGKHQHHGMNIQVVSALDGEPLQASWSLPGAVHDTRAARVWRIAERIEAAGLIGLGDKGYVGPSDVVFCPFKGRGKPQWKMDANSAHAKLRSPGERAIAQLKQWDILRRLRCCPQRAGQITRAVLILQLREAG
;
A
#
# COMPACT_ATOMS: atom_id res chain seq x y z
N MET A 1 -13.80 -22.09 7.50
CA MET A 1 -13.31 -21.05 6.54
C MET A 1 -12.46 -19.95 7.21
N ARG A 2 -12.70 -19.59 8.48
CA ARG A 2 -11.91 -18.53 9.16
C ARG A 2 -10.48 -18.97 9.52
N GLU A 3 -10.28 -20.23 9.95
CA GLU A 3 -8.92 -20.70 10.28
C GLU A 3 -8.02 -20.74 9.03
N THR A 4 -8.54 -21.18 7.89
CA THR A 4 -7.77 -21.24 6.63
C THR A 4 -7.28 -19.86 6.20
N THR A 5 -8.11 -18.82 6.26
CA THR A 5 -7.67 -17.45 5.94
C THR A 5 -6.62 -16.94 6.92
N ALA A 6 -6.71 -17.29 8.21
CA ALA A 6 -5.73 -16.91 9.21
C ALA A 6 -4.37 -17.56 8.95
N LEU A 7 -4.37 -18.85 8.64
CA LEU A 7 -3.17 -19.60 8.30
C LEU A 7 -2.49 -19.04 7.06
N ILE A 8 -3.24 -18.76 5.99
CA ILE A 8 -2.67 -18.18 4.76
C ILE A 8 -2.14 -16.76 5.02
N ALA A 9 -2.90 -15.91 5.72
CA ALA A 9 -2.47 -14.55 6.06
C ALA A 9 -1.23 -14.51 6.96
N GLY A 10 -1.03 -15.53 7.80
CA GLY A 10 0.16 -15.70 8.63
C GLY A 10 1.42 -15.95 7.82
N GLN A 11 1.30 -16.47 6.59
CA GLN A 11 2.43 -16.69 5.69
C GLN A 11 2.81 -15.44 4.91
N ALA A 12 1.96 -14.40 4.89
CA ALA A 12 2.23 -13.19 4.13
C ALA A 12 3.51 -12.50 4.61
N PRO A 13 4.39 -12.07 3.68
CA PRO A 13 5.66 -11.46 4.04
C PRO A 13 5.49 -10.31 5.02
N THR A 14 6.39 -10.24 5.98
CA THR A 14 6.62 -9.01 6.75
C THR A 14 7.25 -7.96 5.85
N LEU A 15 7.13 -6.68 6.22
CA LEU A 15 7.74 -5.60 5.44
C LEU A 15 9.26 -5.81 5.32
N ALA A 16 9.92 -6.24 6.40
CA ALA A 16 11.35 -6.54 6.37
C ALA A 16 11.71 -7.69 5.41
N GLN A 17 10.89 -8.75 5.32
CA GLN A 17 11.11 -9.83 4.34
C GLN A 17 10.92 -9.32 2.90
N GLY A 18 9.88 -8.52 2.65
CA GLY A 18 9.63 -7.91 1.34
C GLY A 18 10.79 -7.01 0.88
N LEU A 19 11.28 -6.15 1.77
CA LEU A 19 12.42 -5.26 1.48
C LEU A 19 13.73 -6.04 1.28
N ARG A 20 13.99 -7.09 2.06
CA ARG A 20 15.13 -7.99 1.82
C ARG A 20 15.04 -8.70 0.47
N ARG A 21 13.84 -9.05 0.02
CA ARG A 21 13.62 -9.62 -1.32
C ARG A 21 13.95 -8.61 -2.41
N ALA A 22 13.47 -7.36 -2.28
CA ALA A 22 13.82 -6.29 -3.20
C ALA A 22 15.33 -6.07 -3.31
N ARG A 23 16.03 -6.04 -2.17
CA ARG A 23 17.49 -5.94 -2.13
C ARG A 23 18.21 -7.11 -2.80
N ARG A 24 17.79 -8.35 -2.54
CA ARG A 24 18.37 -9.54 -3.18
C ARG A 24 18.17 -9.55 -4.70
N LYS A 25 17.07 -8.97 -5.19
CA LYS A 25 16.82 -8.77 -6.63
C LYS A 25 17.62 -7.58 -7.22
N GLY A 26 18.42 -6.87 -6.42
CA GLY A 26 19.25 -5.76 -6.88
C GLY A 26 18.51 -4.44 -7.10
N TRP A 27 17.29 -4.29 -6.58
CA TRP A 27 16.52 -3.05 -6.75
C TRP A 27 17.02 -1.93 -5.84
N GLY A 28 17.03 -0.70 -6.38
CA GLY A 28 17.41 0.51 -5.64
C GLY A 28 16.25 1.20 -4.92
N TYR A 29 15.01 0.89 -5.28
CA TYR A 29 13.83 1.50 -4.66
C TYR A 29 12.66 0.52 -4.53
N VAL A 30 11.63 0.95 -3.82
CA VAL A 30 10.31 0.30 -3.72
C VAL A 30 9.21 1.34 -3.86
N ILE A 31 8.02 0.91 -4.25
CA ILE A 31 6.87 1.78 -4.41
C ILE A 31 5.97 1.57 -3.19
N ILE A 32 5.58 2.67 -2.53
CA ILE A 32 4.65 2.63 -1.40
C ILE A 32 3.35 3.24 -1.86
N ASP A 33 2.25 2.54 -1.69
CA ASP A 33 0.96 3.09 -2.05
C ASP A 33 -0.16 2.62 -1.14
N GLY A 34 -1.10 3.54 -0.91
CA GLY A 34 -2.18 3.40 0.04
C GLY A 34 -3.46 3.03 -0.69
N THR A 35 -4.22 2.08 -0.16
CA THR A 35 -5.44 1.63 -0.81
C THR A 35 -6.58 1.49 0.17
N LEU A 36 -7.72 2.07 -0.20
CA LEU A 36 -8.96 1.90 0.53
C LEU A 36 -9.69 0.66 0.02
N ILE A 37 -9.98 -0.27 0.92
CA ILE A 37 -10.90 -1.37 0.70
C ILE A 37 -12.27 -0.94 1.24
N ALA A 38 -13.24 -0.77 0.35
CA ALA A 38 -14.57 -0.31 0.74
C ALA A 38 -15.24 -1.34 1.66
N CYS A 39 -16.02 -0.89 2.63
CA CYS A 39 -16.88 -1.73 3.45
C CYS A 39 -18.26 -1.10 3.59
N ASP A 40 -19.25 -1.91 3.93
CA ASP A 40 -20.57 -1.38 4.26
C ASP A 40 -20.49 -0.48 5.50
N ARG A 41 -21.42 0.48 5.60
CA ARG A 41 -21.50 1.38 6.77
C ARG A 41 -21.77 0.52 8.00
N VAL A 42 -20.83 0.51 8.94
CA VAL A 42 -21.08 -0.02 10.29
C VAL A 42 -21.80 1.08 11.06
N ALA A 43 -22.94 0.76 11.70
CA ALA A 43 -23.78 1.72 12.41
C ALA A 43 -23.07 2.40 13.60
N VAL A 44 -21.93 1.87 14.02
CA VAL A 44 -21.08 2.38 15.08
C VAL A 44 -19.88 3.11 14.46
N ASP A 45 -19.88 4.43 14.62
CA ASP A 45 -18.78 5.37 14.41
C ASP A 45 -18.29 5.69 12.98
N CYS A 46 -17.89 6.95 12.80
CA CYS A 46 -17.33 7.55 11.59
C CYS A 46 -15.84 7.24 11.23
N PRO A 47 -14.99 6.50 12.00
CA PRO A 47 -13.56 6.43 11.69
C PRO A 47 -13.26 5.66 10.40
N PHE A 48 -14.24 4.94 9.86
CA PHE A 48 -14.12 4.24 8.59
C PHE A 48 -14.37 5.15 7.39
N TYR A 49 -14.98 6.32 7.56
CA TYR A 49 -15.30 7.21 6.45
C TYR A 49 -14.03 7.91 5.94
N SER A 50 -13.66 7.64 4.69
CA SER A 50 -12.54 8.32 4.04
C SER A 50 -13.06 9.53 3.27
N GLY A 51 -12.74 10.74 3.72
CA GLY A 51 -13.10 11.97 3.00
C GLY A 51 -12.52 12.02 1.58
N LYS A 52 -11.32 11.48 1.37
CA LYS A 52 -10.65 11.39 0.05
C LYS A 52 -11.47 10.55 -0.95
N HIS A 53 -12.07 9.46 -0.48
CA HIS A 53 -12.78 8.51 -1.33
C HIS A 53 -14.31 8.65 -1.23
N GLN A 54 -14.82 9.44 -0.29
CA GLN A 54 -16.25 9.58 0.03
C GLN A 54 -16.97 8.26 0.35
N HIS A 55 -16.25 7.27 0.86
CA HIS A 55 -16.75 5.94 1.17
C HIS A 55 -16.25 5.47 2.54
N HIS A 56 -17.02 4.58 3.18
CA HIS A 56 -16.54 3.82 4.34
C HIS A 56 -15.59 2.71 3.86
N GLY A 57 -14.51 2.50 4.59
CA GLY A 57 -13.55 1.46 4.26
C GLY A 57 -12.40 1.35 5.24
N MET A 58 -11.44 0.52 4.84
CA MET A 58 -10.23 0.23 5.58
C MET A 58 -9.02 0.61 4.73
N ASN A 59 -8.12 1.41 5.29
CA ASN A 59 -6.87 1.78 4.66
C ASN A 59 -5.81 0.68 4.86
N ILE A 60 -5.23 0.21 3.76
CA ILE A 60 -4.14 -0.76 3.74
C ILE A 60 -2.99 -0.14 2.95
N GLN A 61 -1.78 -0.27 3.50
CA GLN A 61 -0.56 0.17 2.83
C GLN A 61 0.08 -1.03 2.14
N VAL A 62 0.43 -0.86 0.88
CA VAL A 62 1.09 -1.90 0.07
C VAL A 62 2.47 -1.38 -0.33
N VAL A 63 3.46 -2.25 -0.19
CA VAL A 63 4.81 -2.02 -0.71
C VAL A 63 5.02 -2.96 -1.88
N SER A 64 5.42 -2.40 -3.00
CA SER A 64 5.59 -3.11 -4.26
C SER A 64 6.97 -2.91 -4.86
N ALA A 65 7.34 -3.87 -5.67
CA ALA A 65 8.54 -3.94 -6.48
C ALA A 65 8.53 -3.00 -7.68
N LEU A 66 9.70 -2.87 -8.33
CA LEU A 66 9.87 -2.19 -9.61
C LEU A 66 9.14 -2.89 -10.77
N ASP A 67 9.05 -4.22 -10.72
CA ASP A 67 8.34 -5.01 -11.74
C ASP A 67 6.81 -4.99 -11.52
N GLY A 68 6.34 -4.40 -10.43
CA GLY A 68 4.93 -4.35 -10.05
C GLY A 68 4.47 -5.57 -9.23
N GLU A 69 5.38 -6.42 -8.77
CA GLU A 69 5.06 -7.46 -7.81
C GLU A 69 4.79 -6.85 -6.41
N PRO A 70 3.64 -7.14 -5.77
CA PRO A 70 3.41 -6.70 -4.41
C PRO A 70 4.32 -7.47 -3.43
N LEU A 71 5.14 -6.76 -2.67
CA LEU A 71 6.11 -7.34 -1.73
C LEU A 71 5.51 -7.55 -0.34
N GLN A 72 4.59 -6.68 0.07
CA GLN A 72 3.94 -6.75 1.37
C GLN A 72 2.65 -5.92 1.42
N ALA A 73 1.67 -6.38 2.20
CA ALA A 73 0.48 -5.62 2.59
C ALA A 73 0.39 -5.49 4.13
N SER A 74 0.10 -4.29 4.60
CA SER A 74 -0.07 -3.98 6.03
C SER A 74 -1.34 -4.61 6.60
N TRP A 75 -1.46 -4.59 7.93
CA TRP A 75 -2.78 -4.70 8.54
C TRP A 75 -3.60 -3.45 8.23
N SER A 76 -4.92 -3.58 8.35
CA SER A 76 -5.85 -2.50 8.03
C SER A 76 -5.97 -1.47 9.15
N LEU A 77 -5.98 -0.20 8.78
CA LEU A 77 -6.37 0.92 9.62
C LEU A 77 -7.76 1.45 9.18
N PRO A 78 -8.48 2.20 10.03
CA PRO A 78 -9.72 2.84 9.62
C PRO A 78 -9.53 3.76 8.41
N GLY A 79 -10.50 3.81 7.49
CA GLY A 79 -10.42 4.57 6.24
C GLY A 79 -10.25 6.08 6.38
N ALA A 80 -10.56 6.66 7.54
CA ALA A 80 -10.29 8.06 7.84
C ALA A 80 -8.80 8.35 8.08
N VAL A 81 -7.97 7.33 8.32
CA VAL A 81 -6.54 7.51 8.57
C VAL A 81 -5.82 7.89 7.27
N HIS A 82 -5.23 9.09 7.24
CA HIS A 82 -4.39 9.56 6.15
C HIS A 82 -3.17 8.67 5.93
N ASP A 83 -2.75 8.53 4.67
CA ASP A 83 -1.62 7.68 4.25
C ASP A 83 -0.31 8.03 4.98
N THR A 84 -0.01 9.33 5.19
CA THR A 84 1.17 9.73 5.98
C THR A 84 1.13 9.19 7.42
N ARG A 85 -0.06 9.19 8.04
CA ARG A 85 -0.24 8.65 9.41
C ARG A 85 -0.14 7.13 9.39
N ALA A 86 -0.74 6.46 8.41
CA ALA A 86 -0.61 5.02 8.24
C ALA A 86 0.85 4.60 8.05
N ALA A 87 1.61 5.30 7.20
CA ALA A 87 3.02 5.05 6.97
C ALA A 87 3.86 5.19 8.25
N ARG A 88 3.53 6.16 9.12
CA ARG A 88 4.15 6.33 10.44
C ARG A 88 3.81 5.19 11.39
N VAL A 89 2.53 4.81 11.50
CA VAL A 89 2.08 3.66 12.32
C VAL A 89 2.84 2.39 11.92
N TRP A 90 3.00 2.17 10.62
CA TRP A 90 3.70 1.00 10.08
C TRP A 90 5.22 1.20 9.93
N ARG A 91 5.79 2.32 10.39
CA ARG A 91 7.22 2.63 10.35
C ARG A 91 7.85 2.35 8.97
N ILE A 92 7.13 2.69 7.90
CA ILE A 92 7.49 2.27 6.53
C ILE A 92 8.82 2.89 6.12
N ALA A 93 8.97 4.20 6.33
CA ALA A 93 10.18 4.92 5.96
C ALA A 93 11.43 4.40 6.68
N GLU A 94 11.37 4.28 8.01
CA GLU A 94 12.47 3.74 8.82
C GLU A 94 12.90 2.33 8.37
N ARG A 95 11.94 1.49 7.97
CA ARG A 95 12.23 0.13 7.51
C ARG A 95 12.85 0.12 6.11
N ILE A 96 12.40 1.02 5.23
CA ILE A 96 12.99 1.21 3.91
C ILE A 96 14.44 1.71 4.03
N GLU A 97 14.66 2.70 4.90
CA GLU A 97 15.99 3.24 5.22
C GLU A 97 16.91 2.19 5.84
N ALA A 98 16.43 1.40 6.80
CA ALA A 98 17.20 0.31 7.39
C ALA A 98 17.52 -0.80 6.38
N ALA A 99 16.67 -0.96 5.36
CA ALA A 99 16.97 -1.82 4.22
C ALA A 99 17.92 -1.14 3.22
N GLY A 100 18.25 0.14 3.38
CA GLY A 100 19.02 1.01 2.48
C GLY A 100 18.42 1.12 1.08
N LEU A 101 17.10 1.10 1.00
CA LEU A 101 16.33 1.33 -0.21
C LEU A 101 15.79 2.76 -0.22
N ILE A 102 15.34 3.20 -1.39
CA ILE A 102 14.53 4.41 -1.53
C ILE A 102 13.05 4.04 -1.64
N GLY A 103 12.15 4.86 -1.08
CA GLY A 103 10.70 4.73 -1.24
C GLY A 103 10.15 5.75 -2.25
N LEU A 104 9.26 5.32 -3.15
CA LEU A 104 8.48 6.22 -4.01
C LEU A 104 7.02 6.24 -3.56
N GLY A 105 6.57 7.37 -3.03
CA GLY A 105 5.22 7.64 -2.52
C GLY A 105 4.38 8.52 -3.45
N ASP A 106 3.05 8.51 -3.27
CA ASP A 106 2.18 9.51 -3.85
C ASP A 106 2.22 10.81 -3.01
N LYS A 107 1.42 11.80 -3.38
CA LYS A 107 1.36 13.08 -2.63
C LYS A 107 0.86 12.93 -1.18
N GLY A 108 0.23 11.81 -0.84
CA GLY A 108 -0.22 11.42 0.49
C GLY A 108 0.91 10.90 1.39
N TYR A 109 2.11 10.69 0.86
CA TYR A 109 3.31 10.31 1.62
C TYR A 109 4.33 11.44 1.72
N VAL A 110 3.93 12.71 1.56
CA VAL A 110 4.85 13.84 1.80
C VAL A 110 5.08 14.04 3.30
N GLY A 111 6.34 14.19 3.72
CA GLY A 111 6.75 14.46 5.10
C GLY A 111 7.02 13.29 6.08
N PRO A 112 7.02 11.98 5.70
CA PRO A 112 7.38 10.91 6.62
C PRO A 112 8.88 10.68 6.75
N SER A 113 9.72 11.05 5.77
CA SER A 113 11.19 10.91 5.79
C SER A 113 11.84 11.43 4.50
N ASP A 114 13.14 11.71 4.54
CA ASP A 114 13.99 12.02 3.38
C ASP A 114 14.23 10.81 2.45
N VAL A 115 13.96 9.58 2.92
CA VAL A 115 14.08 8.37 2.07
C VAL A 115 12.84 8.08 1.22
N VAL A 116 11.73 8.80 1.44
CA VAL A 116 10.47 8.64 0.68
C VAL A 116 10.23 9.84 -0.22
N PHE A 117 10.50 9.66 -1.52
CA PHE A 117 10.29 10.69 -2.52
C PHE A 117 8.84 10.75 -2.96
N CYS A 118 8.34 11.95 -3.16
CA CYS A 118 6.96 12.22 -3.57
C CYS A 118 6.92 13.33 -4.63
N PRO A 119 5.85 13.40 -5.46
CA PRO A 119 5.70 14.45 -6.45
C PRO A 119 5.61 15.85 -5.82
N PHE A 120 6.18 16.85 -6.49
CA PHE A 120 6.02 18.26 -6.14
C PHE A 120 4.55 18.71 -6.22
N LYS A 121 4.05 19.33 -5.13
CA LYS A 121 2.70 19.91 -5.01
C LYS A 121 2.63 21.33 -5.62
N GLY A 122 1.41 21.82 -5.86
CA GLY A 122 1.13 23.18 -6.35
C GLY A 122 0.75 23.29 -7.84
N ARG A 123 0.12 24.41 -8.20
CA ARG A 123 -0.17 24.85 -9.58
C ARG A 123 0.97 25.76 -10.09
N GLY A 124 1.08 25.97 -11.41
CA GLY A 124 2.07 26.89 -11.99
C GLY A 124 3.53 26.49 -11.75
N LYS A 125 3.82 25.19 -11.70
CA LYS A 125 5.17 24.68 -11.42
C LYS A 125 6.12 24.99 -12.59
N PRO A 126 7.41 25.30 -12.36
CA PRO A 126 8.40 25.39 -13.44
C PRO A 126 8.55 24.04 -14.15
N GLN A 127 8.97 24.08 -15.43
CA GLN A 127 9.04 22.91 -16.32
C GLN A 127 9.79 21.73 -15.69
N TRP A 128 10.96 21.97 -15.09
CA TRP A 128 11.76 20.91 -14.46
C TRP A 128 11.02 20.16 -13.33
N LYS A 129 10.13 20.82 -12.59
CA LYS A 129 9.27 20.15 -11.59
C LYS A 129 8.17 19.34 -12.26
N MET A 130 7.68 19.75 -13.42
CA MET A 130 6.73 18.96 -14.19
C MET A 130 7.39 17.70 -14.73
N ASP A 131 8.60 17.83 -15.29
CA ASP A 131 9.38 16.71 -15.83
C ASP A 131 9.73 15.70 -14.73
N ALA A 132 10.18 16.18 -13.56
CA ALA A 132 10.43 15.33 -12.39
C ALA A 132 9.17 14.57 -11.94
N ASN A 133 8.00 15.22 -11.94
CA ASN A 133 6.72 14.55 -11.60
C ASN A 133 6.31 13.52 -12.65
N SER A 134 6.58 13.78 -13.93
CA SER A 134 6.32 12.84 -15.03
C SER A 134 7.21 11.60 -14.90
N ALA A 135 8.50 11.80 -14.64
CA ALA A 135 9.44 10.71 -14.35
C ALA A 135 9.01 9.91 -13.11
N HIS A 136 8.64 10.59 -12.02
CA HIS A 136 8.14 9.96 -10.80
C HIS A 136 6.90 9.10 -11.05
N ALA A 137 5.94 9.60 -11.84
CA ALA A 137 4.74 8.84 -12.20
C ALA A 137 5.09 7.58 -13.02
N LYS A 138 6.01 7.68 -13.98
CA LYS A 138 6.47 6.52 -14.77
C LYS A 138 7.09 5.44 -13.87
N LEU A 139 7.98 5.83 -12.95
CA LEU A 139 8.61 4.91 -11.99
C LEU A 139 7.62 4.29 -11.00
N ARG A 140 6.51 4.99 -10.68
CA ARG A 140 5.46 4.48 -9.80
C ARG A 140 4.43 3.58 -10.48
N SER A 141 4.25 3.71 -11.79
CA SER A 141 3.21 2.98 -12.53
C SER A 141 3.19 1.46 -12.28
N PRO A 142 4.32 0.74 -12.05
CA PRO A 142 4.27 -0.68 -11.72
C PRO A 142 3.60 -0.98 -10.38
N GLY A 143 3.82 -0.14 -9.36
CA GLY A 143 3.23 -0.31 -8.03
C GLY A 143 1.73 -0.05 -8.02
N GLU A 144 1.26 0.90 -8.85
CA GLU A 144 -0.17 1.14 -9.06
C GLU A 144 -0.84 -0.09 -9.70
N ARG A 145 -0.17 -0.74 -10.66
CA ARG A 145 -0.64 -2.01 -11.22
C ARG A 145 -0.71 -3.13 -10.17
N ALA A 146 0.27 -3.23 -9.27
CA ALA A 146 0.26 -4.21 -8.18
C ALA A 146 -1.02 -4.10 -7.34
N ILE A 147 -1.41 -2.88 -6.99
CA ILE A 147 -2.64 -2.61 -6.24
C ILE A 147 -3.88 -2.89 -7.08
N ALA A 148 -3.87 -2.51 -8.36
CA ALA A 148 -4.98 -2.79 -9.26
C ALA A 148 -5.24 -4.30 -9.39
N GLN A 149 -4.18 -5.11 -9.45
CA GLN A 149 -4.26 -6.59 -9.46
C GLN A 149 -4.86 -7.12 -8.15
N LEU A 150 -4.40 -6.64 -6.99
CA LEU A 150 -5.00 -7.00 -5.70
C LEU A 150 -6.51 -6.68 -5.68
N LYS A 151 -6.91 -5.54 -6.26
CA LYS A 151 -8.32 -5.12 -6.33
C LYS A 151 -9.18 -5.86 -7.36
N GLN A 152 -8.60 -6.70 -8.22
CA GLN A 152 -9.39 -7.59 -9.09
C GLN A 152 -10.12 -8.66 -8.29
N TRP A 153 -9.64 -9.00 -7.09
CA TRP A 153 -10.31 -9.93 -6.20
C TRP A 153 -11.60 -9.31 -5.66
N ASP A 154 -12.73 -9.93 -5.98
CA ASP A 154 -14.08 -9.46 -5.61
C ASP A 154 -14.23 -9.14 -4.12
N ILE A 155 -13.60 -9.95 -3.27
CA ILE A 155 -13.61 -9.76 -1.82
C ILE A 155 -12.94 -8.45 -1.38
N LEU A 156 -12.03 -7.90 -2.19
CA LEU A 156 -11.35 -6.63 -1.95
C LEU A 156 -12.00 -5.44 -2.66
N ARG A 157 -13.00 -5.67 -3.53
CA ARG A 157 -13.78 -4.58 -4.15
C ARG A 157 -14.71 -3.92 -3.14
N ARG A 158 -15.43 -4.72 -2.36
CA ARG A 158 -16.25 -4.28 -1.22
C ARG A 158 -16.39 -5.40 -0.20
N LEU A 159 -15.95 -5.15 1.03
CA LEU A 159 -16.10 -6.07 2.15
C LEU A 159 -17.55 -6.08 2.63
N ARG A 160 -18.18 -7.25 2.51
CA ARG A 160 -19.49 -7.59 3.09
C ARG A 160 -19.39 -8.35 4.41
N CYS A 161 -18.22 -8.25 5.06
CA CYS A 161 -17.94 -8.88 6.34
C CYS A 161 -17.34 -7.85 7.30
N CYS A 162 -17.09 -8.27 8.54
CA CYS A 162 -16.42 -7.47 9.57
C CYS A 162 -15.20 -6.71 8.99
N PRO A 163 -15.22 -5.35 8.94
CA PRO A 163 -14.16 -4.55 8.31
C PRO A 163 -12.78 -4.77 8.92
N GLN A 164 -12.70 -5.12 10.20
CA GLN A 164 -11.46 -5.45 10.89
C GLN A 164 -10.71 -6.64 10.25
N ARG A 165 -11.38 -7.46 9.43
CA ARG A 165 -10.77 -8.56 8.68
C ARG A 165 -10.09 -8.12 7.39
N ALA A 166 -10.22 -6.86 6.97
CA ALA A 166 -9.66 -6.35 5.72
C ALA A 166 -8.17 -6.69 5.57
N GLY A 167 -7.36 -6.35 6.58
CA GLY A 167 -5.92 -6.64 6.55
C GLY A 167 -5.61 -8.14 6.44
N GLN A 168 -6.37 -8.99 7.15
CA GLN A 168 -6.20 -10.44 7.08
C GLN A 168 -6.51 -10.97 5.67
N ILE A 169 -7.63 -10.54 5.10
CA ILE A 169 -8.08 -10.97 3.77
C ILE A 169 -7.08 -10.50 2.70
N THR A 170 -6.64 -9.23 2.74
CA THR A 170 -5.67 -8.70 1.78
C THR A 170 -4.33 -9.42 1.85
N ARG A 171 -3.87 -9.77 3.06
CA ARG A 171 -2.65 -10.57 3.24
C ARG A 171 -2.80 -12.00 2.72
N ALA A 172 -3.97 -12.61 2.88
CA ALA A 172 -4.24 -13.93 2.32
C ALA A 172 -4.27 -13.89 0.77
N VAL A 173 -4.97 -12.90 0.19
CA VAL A 173 -5.01 -12.67 -1.26
C VAL A 173 -3.60 -12.44 -1.82
N LEU A 174 -2.77 -11.64 -1.13
CA LEU A 174 -1.37 -11.43 -1.51
C LEU A 174 -0.61 -12.76 -1.65
N ILE A 175 -0.76 -13.69 -0.70
CA ILE A 175 -0.11 -15.00 -0.78
C ILE A 175 -0.62 -15.84 -1.94
N LEU A 176 -1.92 -15.84 -2.20
CA LEU A 176 -2.50 -16.58 -3.32
C LEU A 176 -1.95 -16.04 -4.65
N GLN A 177 -1.92 -14.71 -4.82
CA GLN A 177 -1.39 -14.08 -6.03
C GLN A 177 0.11 -14.35 -6.22
N LEU A 178 0.90 -14.35 -5.13
CA LEU A 178 2.33 -14.69 -5.19
C LEU A 178 2.59 -16.17 -5.55
N ARG A 179 1.61 -17.06 -5.33
CA ARG A 179 1.70 -18.48 -5.69
C ARG A 179 1.20 -18.77 -7.10
N GLU A 180 0.23 -18.00 -7.60
CA GLU A 180 -0.28 -18.12 -8.97
C GLU A 180 0.70 -17.52 -10.01
N ALA A 181 1.53 -16.58 -9.59
CA ALA A 181 2.51 -15.90 -10.45
C ALA A 181 3.88 -16.60 -10.55
N GLY A 182 4.10 -17.69 -9.80
CA GLY A 182 5.35 -18.46 -9.76
C GLY A 182 5.18 -19.86 -10.34
#